data_AF-A0A0D1WCB1-F1
#
_entry.id   AF-A0A0D1WCB1-F1
#
_cell.length_a   1.000
_cell.length_b   1.000
_cell.length_c   1.000
_cell.angle_alpha   90.00
_cell.angle_beta   90.00
_cell.angle_gamma   90.00
#
_symmetry.space_group_name_H-M   'P 1'
#
loop_
_entity.id
_entity.type
_entity.pdbx_description
1 polymer ?
#
loop_
_entity_poly.entity_id
_entity_poly.type
_entity_poly.pdbx_seq_one_letter_code
_entity_poly.pdbx_strand_id
1 'polypeptide(L)'
;MTDQELKEIRERLEAATPGPWDASGSPYGINVYALDGITICEKDEATRADFMNADFIAKAPTDIRRLLDEVKRLRDENRSLEIGYTAMCDLNPEHKQYVETLRKTFIERVIIKE
;
A
#
# COMPACT_ATOMS: atom_id res chain seq x y z
N MET A 1 -10.03 1.95 1.46
CA MET A 1 -9.67 0.91 2.43
C MET A 1 -10.09 1.33 3.83
N THR A 2 -10.63 0.43 4.62
CA THR A 2 -11.00 0.61 6.02
C THR A 2 -9.81 0.30 6.95
N ASP A 3 -9.93 0.61 8.24
CA ASP A 3 -8.94 0.18 9.25
C ASP A 3 -8.92 -1.34 9.40
N GLN A 4 -10.08 -1.99 9.26
CA GLN A 4 -10.20 -3.45 9.32
C GLN A 4 -9.46 -4.13 8.16
N GLU A 5 -9.63 -3.63 6.92
CA GLU A 5 -8.90 -4.16 5.75
C GLU A 5 -7.38 -4.01 5.90
N LEU A 6 -6.91 -2.88 6.43
CA LEU A 6 -5.48 -2.67 6.70
C LEU A 6 -4.95 -3.62 7.77
N LYS A 7 -5.73 -3.85 8.83
CA LYS A 7 -5.39 -4.78 9.90
C LYS A 7 -5.24 -6.20 9.35
N GLU A 8 -6.20 -6.65 8.54
CA GLU A 8 -6.18 -7.98 7.94
C GLU A 8 -4.98 -8.18 7.00
N ILE A 9 -4.63 -7.16 6.20
CA ILE A 9 -3.43 -7.23 5.35
C ILE A 9 -2.17 -7.33 6.20
N ARG A 10 -2.07 -6.54 7.27
CA ARG A 10 -0.94 -6.59 8.20
C ARG A 10 -0.84 -7.96 8.88
N GLU A 11 -1.94 -8.52 9.34
CA GLU A 11 -1.98 -9.85 9.96
C GLU A 11 -1.53 -10.95 8.99
N ARG A 12 -1.99 -10.92 7.73
CA ARG A 12 -1.53 -11.86 6.69
C ARG A 12 -0.03 -11.73 6.43
N LEU A 13 0.49 -10.50 6.42
CA LEU A 13 1.91 -10.22 6.19
C LEU A 13 2.81 -10.70 7.35
N GLU A 14 2.38 -10.50 8.60
CA GLU A 14 3.10 -10.97 9.78
C GLU A 14 3.03 -12.50 9.95
N ALA A 15 1.95 -13.13 9.48
CA ALA A 15 1.81 -14.59 9.48
C ALA A 15 2.63 -15.28 8.36
N ALA A 16 3.00 -14.56 7.30
CA ALA A 16 3.84 -15.07 6.23
C ALA A 16 5.29 -15.24 6.70
N THR A 17 6.08 -16.04 5.97
CA THR A 17 7.51 -16.17 6.25
C THR A 17 8.18 -14.80 6.26
N PRO A 18 8.89 -14.41 7.34
CA PRO A 18 9.55 -13.12 7.40
C PRO A 18 10.51 -12.91 6.23
N GLY A 19 10.26 -11.88 5.43
CA GLY A 19 11.22 -11.41 4.42
C GLY A 19 12.49 -10.78 5.03
N PRO A 20 13.47 -10.39 4.19
CA PRO A 20 13.40 -10.42 2.74
C PRO A 20 13.46 -11.85 2.18
N TRP A 21 12.81 -12.06 1.05
CA TRP A 21 12.98 -13.27 0.24
C TRP A 21 13.87 -12.93 -0.95
N ASP A 22 14.38 -13.95 -1.61
CA ASP A 22 15.16 -13.81 -2.82
C ASP A 22 14.65 -14.80 -3.89
N ALA A 23 14.94 -14.51 -5.15
CA ALA A 23 14.56 -15.31 -6.29
C ALA A 23 15.80 -15.72 -7.08
N SER A 24 15.96 -17.02 -7.30
CA SER A 24 17.07 -17.55 -8.11
C SER A 24 16.59 -18.71 -8.97
N GLY A 25 17.11 -18.79 -10.19
CA GLY A 25 16.69 -19.81 -11.12
C GLY A 25 17.67 -20.03 -12.26
N SER A 26 17.40 -21.08 -13.01
CA SER A 26 18.05 -21.45 -14.25
C SER A 26 16.97 -21.73 -15.31
N PRO A 27 17.32 -21.97 -16.58
CA PRO A 27 16.34 -22.40 -17.58
C PRO A 27 15.55 -23.66 -17.21
N TYR A 28 16.05 -24.45 -16.24
CA TYR A 28 15.39 -25.66 -15.76
C TYR A 28 14.37 -25.41 -14.65
N GLY A 29 14.38 -24.23 -14.02
CA GLY A 29 13.44 -23.90 -12.95
C GLY A 29 13.82 -22.65 -12.17
N ILE A 30 12.86 -22.10 -11.43
CA ILE A 30 13.04 -20.92 -10.59
C ILE A 30 12.42 -21.09 -9.21
N ASN A 31 13.15 -20.62 -8.19
CA ASN A 31 12.77 -20.71 -6.79
C ASN A 31 12.69 -19.31 -6.18
N VAL A 32 11.69 -19.11 -5.33
CA VAL A 32 11.66 -18.04 -4.33
C VAL A 32 11.98 -18.68 -2.99
N TYR A 33 12.91 -18.10 -2.24
CA TYR A 33 13.39 -18.66 -0.98
C TYR A 33 13.57 -17.58 0.08
N ALA A 34 13.39 -17.95 1.35
CA ALA A 34 13.74 -17.10 2.47
C ALA A 34 15.26 -17.10 2.72
N LEU A 35 15.77 -16.14 3.50
CA LEU A 35 17.20 -15.99 3.76
C LEU A 35 17.87 -17.21 4.41
N ASP A 36 17.10 -18.04 5.12
CA ASP A 36 17.55 -19.29 5.72
C ASP A 36 17.64 -20.46 4.71
N GLY A 37 17.33 -20.20 3.43
CA GLY A 37 17.36 -21.19 2.35
C GLY A 37 16.08 -22.00 2.21
N ILE A 38 15.02 -21.70 2.98
CA ILE A 38 13.73 -22.38 2.84
C ILE A 38 13.05 -21.95 1.55
N THR A 39 12.76 -22.90 0.67
CA THR A 39 11.95 -22.66 -0.54
C THR A 39 10.52 -22.28 -0.16
N ILE A 40 10.08 -21.10 -0.62
CA ILE A 40 8.72 -20.59 -0.46
C ILE A 40 7.82 -21.07 -1.60
N CYS A 41 8.33 -21.00 -2.83
CA CYS A 41 7.68 -21.57 -4.00
C CYS A 41 8.73 -21.91 -5.07
N GLU A 42 8.43 -22.92 -5.89
CA GLU A 42 9.27 -23.34 -7.00
C GLU A 42 8.43 -23.56 -8.25
N LYS A 43 9.08 -23.43 -9.40
CA LYS A 43 8.50 -23.76 -10.70
C LYS A 43 9.56 -24.35 -11.61
N ASP A 44 9.30 -25.56 -12.11
CA ASP A 44 10.10 -26.21 -13.15
C ASP A 44 9.85 -25.60 -14.54
N GLU A 45 10.81 -25.76 -15.44
CA GLU A 45 10.71 -25.30 -16.84
C GLU A 45 10.33 -23.81 -16.95
N ALA A 46 11.08 -22.98 -16.22
CA ALA A 46 10.80 -21.56 -16.07
C ALA A 46 10.91 -20.79 -17.40
N THR A 47 9.85 -20.06 -17.73
CA THR A 47 9.86 -19.07 -18.81
C THR A 47 10.43 -17.74 -18.33
N ARG A 48 10.80 -16.84 -19.25
CA ARG A 48 11.22 -15.48 -18.89
C ARG A 48 10.18 -14.73 -18.02
N ALA A 49 8.88 -14.95 -18.23
CA ALA A 49 7.85 -14.33 -17.42
C ALA A 49 7.89 -14.81 -15.96
N ASP A 50 8.26 -16.07 -15.74
CA ASP A 50 8.38 -16.64 -14.40
C ASP A 50 9.52 -16.01 -13.60
N PHE A 51 10.62 -15.62 -14.26
CA PHE A 51 11.68 -14.84 -13.62
C PHE A 51 11.18 -13.49 -13.08
N MET A 52 10.34 -12.80 -13.85
CA MET A 52 9.77 -11.52 -13.41
C MET A 52 8.75 -11.71 -12.30
N ASN A 53 7.95 -12.78 -12.37
CA ASN A 53 6.98 -13.11 -11.33
C ASN A 53 7.67 -13.49 -10.01
N ALA A 54 8.73 -14.30 -10.06
CA ALA A 54 9.48 -14.68 -8.87
C ALA A 54 10.15 -13.48 -8.20
N ASP A 55 10.75 -12.58 -8.98
CA ASP A 55 11.33 -11.33 -8.46
C ASP A 55 10.27 -10.44 -7.81
N PHE A 56 9.09 -10.32 -8.41
CA PHE A 56 7.96 -9.59 -7.83
C PHE A 56 7.49 -10.23 -6.50
N ILE A 57 7.31 -11.55 -6.47
CA ILE A 57 6.89 -12.28 -5.27
C ILE A 57 7.93 -12.15 -4.16
N ALA A 58 9.22 -12.27 -4.47
CA ALA A 58 10.31 -12.16 -3.50
C ALA A 58 10.33 -10.79 -2.80
N LYS A 59 9.99 -9.71 -3.53
CA LYS A 59 9.93 -8.34 -3.00
C LYS A 59 8.63 -8.01 -2.28
N ALA A 60 7.56 -8.76 -2.54
CA ALA A 60 6.22 -8.45 -2.06
C ALA A 60 6.14 -8.20 -0.54
N PRO A 61 6.76 -9.00 0.35
CA PRO A 61 6.68 -8.72 1.79
C PRO A 61 7.25 -7.35 2.18
N THR A 62 8.39 -6.96 1.58
CA THR A 62 9.03 -5.67 1.87
C THR A 62 8.21 -4.51 1.30
N ASP A 63 7.73 -4.64 0.07
CA ASP A 63 6.93 -3.61 -0.58
C ASP A 63 5.59 -3.40 0.13
N ILE A 64 4.90 -4.49 0.52
CA ILE A 64 3.64 -4.41 1.26
C ILE A 64 3.85 -3.73 2.63
N ARG A 65 4.92 -4.04 3.36
CA ARG A 65 5.23 -3.34 4.63
C ARG A 65 5.37 -1.83 4.39
N ARG A 66 6.17 -1.44 3.39
CA ARG A 66 6.38 -0.03 3.05
C ARG A 66 5.08 0.68 2.66
N LEU A 67 4.22 0.00 1.90
CA LEU A 67 2.92 0.53 1.49
C LEU A 67 1.96 0.69 2.69
N LEU A 68 1.92 -0.28 3.60
CA LEU A 68 1.11 -0.18 4.82
C LEU A 68 1.55 0.99 5.71
N ASP A 69 2.86 1.20 5.84
CA ASP A 69 3.41 2.31 6.62
C ASP A 69 3.13 3.66 5.97
N GLU A 70 3.19 3.75 4.64
CA GLU A 70 2.85 4.96 3.91
C GLU A 70 1.36 5.30 3.99
N VAL A 71 0.47 4.30 3.90
CA VAL A 71 -0.97 4.51 4.11
C VAL A 71 -1.24 5.02 5.52
N LYS A 72 -0.57 4.47 6.53
CA LYS A 72 -0.68 4.96 7.91
C LYS A 72 -0.23 6.42 8.00
N ARG A 73 0.94 6.76 7.46
CA ARG A 73 1.49 8.13 7.46
C ARG A 73 0.51 9.13 6.83
N LEU A 74 -0.02 8.82 5.66
CA LEU A 74 -0.97 9.68 4.94
C LEU A 74 -2.29 9.85 5.70
N ARG A 75 -2.77 8.82 6.40
CA ARG A 75 -3.97 8.92 7.25
C ARG A 75 -3.75 9.83 8.45
N ASP A 76 -2.59 9.70 9.10
CA ASP A 76 -2.23 10.53 10.24
C ASP A 76 -2.08 12.01 9.83
N GLU A 77 -1.48 12.25 8.65
CA GLU A 77 -1.36 13.59 8.06
C GLU A 77 -2.74 14.18 7.71
N ASN A 78 -3.59 13.43 7.02
CA ASN A 78 -4.95 13.86 6.68
C ASN A 78 -5.76 14.20 7.94
N ARG A 79 -5.70 13.36 8.97
CA ARG A 79 -6.38 13.63 10.25
C ARG A 79 -5.89 14.92 10.89
N SER A 80 -4.58 15.15 10.87
CA SER A 80 -3.98 16.38 11.43
C SER A 80 -4.43 17.63 10.65
N LEU A 81 -4.48 17.52 9.32
CA LEU A 81 -4.97 18.58 8.43
C LEU A 81 -6.45 18.86 8.66
N GLU A 82 -7.28 17.83 8.84
CA GLU A 82 -8.70 17.97 9.15
C GLU A 82 -8.92 18.71 10.47
N ILE A 83 -8.18 18.34 11.53
CA ILE A 83 -8.25 19.03 12.83
C ILE A 83 -7.86 20.51 12.68
N GLY A 84 -6.75 20.80 11.99
CA GLY A 84 -6.30 22.17 11.75
C GLY A 84 -7.30 22.99 10.94
N TYR A 85 -7.89 22.37 9.91
CA TYR A 85 -8.94 22.99 9.10
C TYR A 85 -10.20 23.29 9.92
N THR A 86 -10.65 22.35 10.75
CA THR A 86 -11.80 22.56 11.66
C THR A 86 -11.52 23.71 12.63
N ALA A 87 -10.36 23.73 13.28
CA ALA A 87 -9.99 24.80 14.20
C ALA A 87 -9.96 26.18 13.51
N MET A 88 -9.44 26.27 12.28
CA MET A 88 -9.43 27.51 11.50
C MET A 88 -10.86 27.95 11.12
N CYS A 89 -11.72 27.02 10.74
CA CYS A 89 -13.12 27.31 10.42
C CYS A 89 -13.93 27.76 11.63
N ASP A 90 -13.65 27.21 12.82
CA ASP A 90 -14.30 27.63 14.06
C ASP A 90 -13.89 29.05 14.47
N LEU A 91 -12.68 29.48 14.08
CA LEU A 91 -12.21 30.86 14.27
C LEU A 91 -12.79 31.85 13.23
N ASN A 92 -13.30 31.36 12.09
CA ASN A 92 -13.91 32.19 11.05
C ASN A 92 -15.04 31.45 10.28
N PRO A 93 -16.29 31.54 10.77
CA PRO A 93 -17.43 30.83 10.17
C PRO A 93 -17.74 31.23 8.73
N GLU A 94 -17.46 32.48 8.33
CA GLU A 94 -17.63 32.93 6.93
C GLU A 94 -16.62 32.24 6.00
N HIS A 95 -15.39 32.04 6.47
CA HIS A 95 -14.35 31.31 5.73
C HIS A 95 -14.70 29.83 5.57
N LYS A 96 -15.35 29.22 6.57
CA LYS A 96 -15.86 27.84 6.49
C LYS A 96 -16.84 27.67 5.32
N GLN A 97 -17.84 28.54 5.23
CA GLN A 97 -18.87 28.52 4.18
C GLN A 97 -18.23 28.64 2.78
N TYR A 98 -17.23 29.51 2.64
CA TYR A 98 -16.51 29.71 1.37
C TYR A 98 -15.74 28.46 0.95
N VAL A 99 -14.97 27.85 1.87
CA VAL A 99 -14.16 26.66 1.55
C VAL A 99 -15.04 25.43 1.30
N GLU A 100 -16.14 25.25 2.02
CA GLU A 100 -17.09 24.15 1.75
C GLU A 100 -17.71 24.27 0.35
N THR A 101 -18.02 25.49 -0.09
CA THR A 101 -18.52 25.77 -1.44
C THR A 101 -17.49 25.40 -2.51
N LEU A 102 -16.22 25.78 -2.30
CA LEU A 102 -15.11 25.42 -3.21
C LEU A 102 -14.88 23.91 -3.27
N ARG A 103 -14.89 23.23 -2.13
CA ARG A 103 -14.70 21.77 -2.06
C ARG A 103 -15.79 21.04 -2.82
N LYS A 104 -17.05 21.42 -2.62
CA LYS A 104 -18.19 20.86 -3.35
C LYS A 104 -18.05 21.06 -4.86
N THR A 105 -17.73 22.28 -5.28
CA THR A 105 -17.54 22.62 -6.69
C THR A 105 -16.40 21.85 -7.34
N PHE A 106 -15.29 21.63 -6.61
CA PHE A 106 -14.15 20.86 -7.09
C PHE A 106 -14.51 19.38 -7.31
N ILE A 107 -15.18 18.75 -6.34
CA ILE A 107 -15.62 17.34 -6.45
C ILE A 107 -16.55 17.16 -7.65
N GLU A 108 -17.55 18.04 -7.80
CA GLU A 108 -18.54 17.98 -8.89
C GLU A 108 -17.92 18.21 -10.28
N ARG A 109 -16.83 19.00 -10.38
CA ARG A 109 -16.23 19.36 -11.66
C ARG A 109 -15.06 18.49 -12.07
N VAL A 110 -14.31 17.95 -11.11
CA VAL A 110 -13.03 17.26 -11.37
C VAL A 110 -13.15 15.75 -11.15
N ILE A 111 -13.95 15.30 -10.18
CA ILE A 111 -13.99 13.88 -9.79
C ILE A 111 -15.16 13.13 -10.44
N ILE A 112 -16.29 13.79 -10.69
CA ILE A 112 -17.52 13.16 -11.21
C ILE A 112 -17.66 13.28 -12.75
N LYS A 113 -16.75 13.97 -13.43
CA LYS A 113 -16.80 14.19 -14.89
C LYS A 113 -15.98 13.23 -15.75
N GLU A 114 -15.38 12.20 -15.16
CA GLU A 114 -14.81 11.03 -15.86
C GLU A 114 -15.72 9.80 -15.68
#